data_AF-A0A9E0KIC7-F1
#
_entry.id   AF-A0A9E0KIC7-F1
#
_cell.length_a   1.000
_cell.length_b   1.000
_cell.length_c   1.000
_cell.angle_alpha   90.00
_cell.angle_beta   90.00
_cell.angle_gamma   90.00
#
_symmetry.space_group_name_H-M   'P 1'
#
loop_
_entity.id
_entity.type
_entity.pdbx_description
1 polymer ?
#
loop_
_entity_poly.entity_id
_entity_poly.type
_entity_poly.pdbx_seq_one_letter_code
_entity_poly.pdbx_strand_id
1 'polypeptide(L)' 'VCVLSRCATLADAAASAVGNCVKSKNDIRKALDFGLKIPGVRGVVIIIENEMGAAGEVTFF' A
#
# COMPACT_ATOMS: atom_id res chain seq x y z
N VAL A 1 5.29 2.30 -4.00
CA VAL A 1 4.21 2.07 -3.01
C VAL A 1 4.26 3.20 -2.00
N CYS A 2 3.11 3.75 -1.62
CA CYS A 2 2.98 4.74 -0.54
C CYS A 2 2.06 4.16 0.54
N VAL A 3 2.40 4.41 1.81
CA VAL A 3 1.63 3.94 2.97
C VAL A 3 1.34 5.11 3.89
N LEU A 4 0.08 5.24 4.30
CA LEU A 4 -0.35 6.22 5.30
C LEU A 4 -0.38 5.56 6.67
N SER A 5 0.35 6.14 7.63
CA SER A 5 0.29 5.77 9.05
C SER A 5 0.57 6.99 9.91
N ARG A 6 0.16 6.96 11.18
CA ARG A 6 0.58 7.96 12.18
C ARG A 6 2.03 7.78 12.63
N CYS A 7 2.62 6.61 12.38
CA CYS A 7 3.99 6.29 12.74
C CYS A 7 4.84 6.16 11.47
N ALA A 8 5.86 7.01 11.31
CA ALA A 8 6.69 7.04 10.11
C ALA A 8 7.50 5.74 9.91
N THR A 9 8.06 5.18 10.99
CA THR A 9 8.83 3.92 10.92
C THR A 9 7.94 2.74 10.53
N LEU A 10 6.69 2.70 11.01
CA LEU A 10 5.70 1.73 10.57
C LEU A 10 5.35 1.91 9.10
N ALA A 11 5.10 3.15 8.65
CA ALA A 11 4.78 3.42 7.26
C ALA A 11 5.89 2.94 6.32
N ASP A 12 7.16 3.18 6.66
CA ASP A 12 8.31 2.77 5.87
C ASP A 12 8.47 1.23 5.81
N ALA A 13 8.40 0.56 6.96
CA ALA A 13 8.49 -0.90 7.02
C ALA A 13 7.32 -1.57 6.28
N ALA A 14 6.10 -1.04 6.45
CA ALA A 14 4.92 -1.52 5.75
C ALA A 14 5.00 -1.27 4.24
N ALA A 15 5.50 -0.11 3.80
CA ALA A 15 5.68 0.19 2.38
C ALA A 15 6.66 -0.81 1.73
N SER A 16 7.76 -1.13 2.43
CA SER A 16 8.73 -2.15 2.00
C SER A 16 8.08 -3.54 1.91
N ALA A 17 7.34 -3.96 2.95
CA ALA A 17 6.67 -5.25 2.98
C ALA A 17 5.58 -5.38 1.88
N VAL A 18 4.73 -4.36 1.72
CA VAL A 18 3.69 -4.32 0.69
C VAL A 18 4.31 -4.29 -0.71
N GLY A 19 5.35 -3.48 -0.92
CA GLY A 19 6.08 -3.41 -2.19
C GLY A 19 6.66 -4.76 -2.60
N ASN A 20 7.16 -5.53 -1.64
CA ASN A 20 7.65 -6.88 -1.90
C ASN A 20 6.56 -7.86 -2.36
N CYS A 21 5.29 -7.61 -2.04
CA CYS A 21 4.15 -8.42 -2.50
C CYS A 21 3.72 -8.12 -3.95
N VAL A 22 4.12 -6.98 -4.53
CA VAL A 22 3.72 -6.56 -5.88
C VAL A 22 4.76 -7.00 -6.89
N LYS A 23 4.49 -8.07 -7.65
CA LYS A 23 5.38 -8.56 -8.72
C LYS A 23 4.85 -8.26 -10.12
N SER A 24 3.55 -8.05 -10.23
CA SER A 24 2.83 -7.70 -11.44
C SER A 24 1.60 -6.85 -11.11
N LYS A 25 1.00 -6.23 -12.12
CA LYS A 25 -0.28 -5.50 -11.99
C LYS A 25 -1.42 -6.33 -11.38
N ASN A 26 -1.40 -7.65 -11.59
CA ASN A 26 -2.41 -8.57 -11.01
C ASN A 26 -2.29 -8.70 -9.48
N ASP A 27 -1.15 -8.32 -8.89
CA ASP A 27 -0.92 -8.41 -7.44
C ASP A 27 -1.47 -7.21 -6.67
N ILE A 28 -1.86 -6.12 -7.35
CA ILE A 28 -2.28 -4.85 -6.73
C ILE A 28 -3.33 -5.11 -5.65
N ARG A 29 -4.41 -5.83 -5.97
CA ARG A 29 -5.51 -6.08 -5.02
C ARG A 29 -5.04 -6.85 -3.80
N LYS A 30 -4.28 -7.93 -4.00
CA LYS A 30 -3.75 -8.75 -2.91
C LYS A 30 -2.80 -7.95 -2.01
N ALA A 31 -1.97 -7.09 -2.59
CA ALA A 31 -1.02 -6.26 -1.85
C ALA A 31 -1.71 -5.13 -1.07
N LEU A 32 -2.77 -4.53 -1.61
CA LEU A 32 -3.63 -3.59 -0.88
C LEU A 32 -4.30 -4.27 0.33
N ASP A 33 -4.89 -5.45 0.11
CA ASP A 33 -5.54 -6.24 1.18
C ASP A 33 -4.53 -6.65 2.27
N PHE A 34 -3.30 -7.00 1.87
CA PHE A 34 -2.21 -7.28 2.80
C PHE A 34 -1.84 -6.04 3.62
N GLY A 35 -1.62 -4.90 2.96
CA GLY A 35 -1.22 -3.66 3.64
C GLY A 35 -2.26 -3.16 4.63
N LEU A 36 -3.56 -3.24 4.30
CA LEU A 36 -4.64 -2.84 5.20
C LEU A 36 -4.83 -3.77 6.41
N LYS A 37 -4.28 -5.00 6.38
CA LYS A 37 -4.27 -5.90 7.55
C LYS A 37 -3.17 -5.56 8.56
N ILE A 38 -2.20 -4.72 8.19
CA ILE A 38 -1.10 -4.32 9.09
C ILE A 38 -1.66 -3.31 10.11
N PRO A 39 -1.63 -3.60 11.42
CA PRO A 39 -2.12 -2.67 12.43
C PRO A 39 -1.41 -1.32 12.36
N GLY A 40 -2.20 -0.24 12.32
CA GLY A 40 -1.68 1.14 12.23
C GLY A 40 -1.44 1.65 10.81
N VAL A 41 -1.58 0.81 9.77
CA VAL A 41 -1.71 1.26 8.38
C VAL A 41 -3.14 1.78 8.17
N ARG A 42 -3.26 2.99 7.62
CA ARG A 42 -4.55 3.67 7.36
C ARG A 42 -4.91 3.72 5.88
N GLY A 43 -3.91 3.62 5.01
CA GLY A 43 -4.12 3.66 3.57
C GLY A 43 -2.88 3.23 2.83
N VAL A 44 -3.08 2.71 1.62
CA VAL A 44 -2.01 2.20 0.75
C VAL A 44 -2.29 2.65 -0.67
N VAL A 45 -1.24 3.07 -1.37
CA VAL A 45 -1.25 3.36 -2.80
C VAL A 45 -0.17 2.54 -3.48
N ILE A 46 -0.54 1.82 -4.53
CA ILE A 46 0.33 1.00 -5.35
C ILE A 46 0.22 1.50 -6.79
N ILE A 47 1.37 1.76 -7.39
CA ILE A 47 1.50 2.10 -8.81
C ILE A 47 2.54 1.14 -9.38
N ILE A 48 2.18 0.43 -10.44
CA ILE A 48 3.07 -0.44 -11.20
C ILE A 48 2.71 -0.32 -12.68
N GLU A 49 3.71 -0.01 -13.51
CA GLU A 49 3.52 0.29 -14.94
C GLU A 49 2.47 1.39 -15.15
N ASN A 50 1.37 1.07 -15.83
CA ASN A 50 0.25 1.95 -16.13
C ASN A 50 -1.00 1.67 -15.29
N GLU A 51 -0.89 0.83 -14.25
CA GLU A 51 -2.00 0.51 -13.36
C GLU A 51 -1.74 1.04 -11.94
N MET A 52 -2.84 1.43 -11.29
CA MET A 52 -2.84 1.99 -9.96
C MET A 52 -3.96 1.37 -9.13
N GLY A 53 -3.67 1.11 -7.86
CA GLY A 53 -4.67 0.79 -6.86
C GLY A 53 -4.45 1.59 -5.59
N ALA A 54 -5.54 2.01 -4.97
CA ALA A 54 -5.51 2.69 -3.69
C ALA A 54 -6.64 2.17 -2.80
N ALA A 55 -6.37 2.06 -1.50
CA ALA A 55 -7.36 1.62 -0.53
C ALA A 55 -7.12 2.28 0.85
N GLY A 56 -8.18 2.37 1.63
CA GLY A 56 -8.19 3.02 2.94
C GLY A 56 -8.39 4.53 2.83
N GLU A 57 -7.79 5.29 3.73
CA GLU A 57 -7.99 6.73 3.89
C GLU A 57 -7.18 7.58 2.90
N VAL A 58 -7.13 7.16 1.64
CA VAL A 58 -6.46 7.89 0.56
C VAL A 58 -7.48 8.76 -0.16
N THR A 59 -7.14 10.03 -0.43
CA THR A 59 -7.97 10.95 -1.23
C THR A 59 -7.13 11.53 -2.37
N PHE A 60 -7.73 11.61 -3.56
CA PHE A 60 -7.16 12.26 -4.74
C PHE A 60 -8.01 13.50 -5.06
N PHE A 61 -7.35 14.60 -5.41
CA PHE A 61 -7.96 15.88 -5.75
C PHE A 61 -7.48 16.34 -7.13
#